data_AF-A0A7C4H8M9-F1
#
_entry.id   AF-A0A7C4H8M9-F1
#
_cell.length_a   1.000
_cell.length_b   1.000
_cell.length_c   1.000
_cell.angle_alpha   90.00
_cell.angle_beta   90.00
_cell.angle_gamma   90.00
#
_symmetry.space_group_name_H-M   'P 1'
#
loop_
_entity.id
_entity.type
_entity.pdbx_description
1 polymer ?
#
loop_
_entity_poly.entity_id
_entity_poly.type
_entity_poly.pdbx_seq_one_letter_code
_entity_poly.pdbx_strand_id
1 'polypeptide(L)'
;MELLIVAFYLSILTYYLGVLIKMIPIPIYGLKKWSSQLMVDGVFSAILVFSYSTIKWLITYIGSILGVDWDSFYSWFYSEVTIVIGLIFVLKTIGIGLSTIGLDFLAKSIVSPLVSSLTYLLLFLFTSVVLISILITVADKILALGLILHAIPFRITRASGSSLIALVIVFSIGTPLLPQFISLFPETSRMPSSIVYGYCLANIYVFDHRNMLIPYYLFETYSIDSNELLARYSADSNGIVNATSFEKGIPSSEQVVYIKLAGYYYRTVINPKNQSSIGLSYLNISFKTDNLIILRPIRFVSLFNYSSLDVLSFTNTSVYYRVVSSENSYFIVVGYLSDNIYVYVNNTFRQPSSTLSYEWGGCYFKAYKYSLPEGVHYVYVIVNGNYFCKPYFEEKYYARDTLGLNVDEIVSITYPVSILVFKLFIAPVVYLGILLSATVSLSRLLGGSSPRIIRVMVSGV
;
A
#
# COMPACT_ATOMS: atom_id res chain seq x y z
N MET A 1 24.54 37.43 -22.83
CA MET A 1 24.60 38.55 -23.79
C MET A 1 25.70 38.37 -24.82
N GLU A 2 26.92 38.01 -24.42
CA GLU A 2 28.06 37.84 -25.35
C GLU A 2 27.80 36.86 -26.51
N LEU A 3 27.14 35.73 -26.24
CA LEU A 3 26.79 34.73 -27.27
C LEU A 3 25.84 35.28 -28.36
N LEU A 4 24.89 36.13 -28.00
CA LEU A 4 23.96 36.74 -28.96
C LEU A 4 24.67 37.77 -29.85
N ILE A 5 25.61 38.52 -29.28
CA ILE A 5 26.44 39.47 -30.02
C ILE A 5 27.30 38.74 -31.05
N VAL A 6 27.91 37.61 -30.66
CA VAL A 6 28.68 36.76 -31.58
C VAL A 6 27.79 36.21 -32.70
N ALA A 7 26.57 35.72 -32.37
CA ALA A 7 25.62 35.26 -33.38
C ALA A 7 25.26 36.36 -34.39
N PHE A 8 25.06 37.60 -33.93
CA PHE A 8 24.78 38.74 -34.80
C PHE A 8 25.95 39.08 -35.72
N TYR A 9 27.19 39.12 -35.21
CA TYR A 9 28.36 39.37 -36.05
C TYR A 9 28.61 38.28 -37.08
N LEU A 10 28.37 37.00 -36.73
CA LEU A 10 28.42 35.89 -37.69
C LEU A 10 27.36 36.03 -38.79
N SER A 11 26.18 36.51 -38.43
CA SER A 11 25.10 36.80 -39.37
C SER A 11 25.49 37.89 -40.37
N ILE A 12 26.08 38.98 -39.87
CA ILE A 12 26.60 40.08 -40.70
C ILE A 12 27.74 39.60 -41.61
N LEU A 13 28.68 38.81 -41.06
CA LEU A 13 29.78 38.24 -41.82
C LEU A 13 29.26 37.36 -42.97
N THR A 14 28.26 36.53 -42.72
CA THR A 14 27.62 35.69 -43.74
C THR A 14 27.00 36.53 -44.86
N TYR A 15 26.36 37.65 -44.52
CA TYR A 15 25.79 38.58 -45.50
C TYR A 15 26.88 39.24 -46.36
N TYR A 16 27.94 39.77 -45.74
CA TYR A 16 29.02 40.43 -46.46
C TYR A 16 29.83 39.47 -47.34
N LEU A 17 30.05 38.23 -46.89
CA LEU A 17 30.63 37.18 -47.74
C LEU A 17 29.76 36.95 -48.99
N GLY A 18 28.44 36.93 -48.83
CA GLY A 18 27.50 36.86 -49.95
C GLY A 18 27.66 38.03 -50.92
N VAL A 19 27.73 39.27 -50.43
CA VAL A 19 27.92 40.47 -51.26
C VAL A 19 29.25 40.43 -52.02
N LEU A 20 30.35 40.10 -51.32
CA LEU A 20 31.68 39.99 -51.92
C LEU A 20 31.70 38.97 -53.05
N ILE A 21 31.13 37.78 -52.83
CA ILE A 21 31.03 36.75 -53.87
C ILE A 21 30.19 37.22 -55.06
N LYS A 22 29.17 38.06 -54.84
CA LYS A 22 28.34 38.62 -55.93
C LYS A 22 29.12 39.61 -56.80
N MET A 23 29.99 40.39 -56.17
CA MET A 23 30.77 41.45 -56.80
C MET A 23 31.95 40.91 -57.61
N ILE A 24 32.38 39.66 -57.39
CA ILE A 24 33.45 39.03 -58.16
C ILE A 24 33.08 39.03 -59.66
N PRO A 25 33.96 39.51 -60.56
CA PRO A 25 33.70 39.60 -62.00
C PRO A 25 33.80 38.23 -62.73
N ILE A 26 33.59 37.12 -62.02
CA ILE A 26 33.70 35.76 -62.54
C ILE A 26 32.28 35.21 -62.80
N PRO A 27 31.93 34.82 -64.04
CA PRO A 27 30.58 34.39 -64.39
C PRO A 27 30.31 32.90 -64.08
N ILE A 28 30.67 32.42 -62.87
CA ILE A 28 30.32 31.06 -62.44
C ILE A 28 28.91 31.08 -61.83
N TYR A 29 27.95 30.50 -62.53
CA TYR A 29 26.54 30.46 -62.13
C TYR A 29 26.34 29.88 -60.71
N GLY A 30 27.04 28.79 -60.38
CA GLY A 30 26.99 28.17 -59.05
C GLY A 30 27.41 29.13 -57.94
N LEU A 31 28.53 29.84 -58.13
CA LEU A 31 29.07 30.78 -57.16
C LEU A 31 28.12 31.97 -56.91
N LYS A 32 27.52 32.51 -57.97
CA LYS A 32 26.55 33.62 -57.88
C LYS A 32 25.22 33.21 -57.22
N LYS A 33 24.80 31.96 -57.41
CA LYS A 33 23.64 31.38 -56.69
C LYS A 33 23.92 31.27 -55.18
N TRP A 34 25.10 30.79 -54.81
CA TRP A 34 25.54 30.70 -53.40
C TRP A 34 25.63 32.07 -52.75
N SER A 35 26.14 33.08 -53.45
CA SER A 35 26.17 34.47 -52.97
C SER A 35 24.78 34.98 -52.56
N SER A 36 23.78 34.83 -53.43
CA SER A 36 22.42 35.30 -53.15
C SER A 36 21.79 34.52 -51.99
N GLN A 37 22.12 33.23 -51.87
CA GLN A 37 21.68 32.38 -50.77
C GLN A 37 22.31 32.77 -49.42
N LEU A 38 23.60 33.10 -49.39
CA LEU A 38 24.32 33.58 -48.19
C LEU A 38 23.77 34.93 -47.70
N MET A 39 23.44 35.85 -48.62
CA MET A 39 22.80 37.11 -48.25
C MET A 39 21.45 36.87 -47.56
N VAL A 40 20.61 36.01 -48.14
CA VAL A 40 19.31 35.64 -47.55
C VAL A 40 19.51 34.99 -46.18
N ASP A 41 20.48 34.09 -46.03
CA ASP A 41 20.78 33.41 -44.77
C ASP A 41 21.29 34.33 -43.67
N GLY A 42 22.10 35.32 -44.03
CA GLY A 42 22.58 36.36 -43.12
C GLY A 42 21.46 37.27 -42.63
N VAL A 43 20.44 37.54 -43.47
CA VAL A 43 19.25 38.28 -43.02
C VAL A 43 18.37 37.42 -42.12
N PHE A 44 18.09 36.17 -42.49
CA PHE A 44 17.27 35.26 -41.68
C PHE A 44 17.88 34.98 -40.30
N SER A 45 19.20 34.79 -40.24
CA SER A 45 19.89 34.55 -38.96
C SER A 45 19.87 35.79 -38.07
N ALA A 46 19.95 37.00 -38.64
CA ALA A 46 19.84 38.24 -37.87
C ALA A 46 18.42 38.42 -37.31
N ILE A 47 17.39 38.14 -38.11
CA ILE A 47 15.98 38.14 -37.65
C ILE A 47 15.79 37.16 -36.49
N LEU A 48 16.34 35.94 -36.59
CA LEU A 48 16.26 34.95 -35.51
C LEU A 48 16.97 35.42 -34.23
N VAL A 49 18.13 36.08 -34.34
CA VAL A 49 18.84 36.65 -33.20
C VAL A 49 18.01 37.75 -32.54
N PHE A 50 17.40 38.66 -33.30
CA PHE A 50 16.50 39.69 -32.76
C PHE A 50 15.23 39.09 -32.15
N SER A 51 14.79 37.94 -32.65
CA SER A 51 13.61 37.23 -32.15
C SER A 51 13.87 36.45 -30.86
N TYR A 52 15.10 36.45 -30.31
CA TYR A 52 15.44 35.69 -29.09
C TYR A 52 14.45 35.92 -27.94
N SER A 53 14.20 37.18 -27.58
CA SER A 53 13.28 37.54 -26.49
C SER A 53 11.84 37.17 -26.84
N THR A 54 11.46 37.32 -28.11
CA THR A 54 10.12 36.95 -28.61
C THR A 54 9.90 35.43 -28.54
N ILE A 55 10.91 34.62 -28.86
CA ILE A 55 10.85 33.16 -28.75
C ILE A 55 10.65 32.76 -27.28
N LYS A 56 11.42 33.36 -26.35
CA LYS A 56 11.24 33.12 -24.91
C LYS A 56 9.84 33.48 -24.43
N TRP A 57 9.34 34.66 -24.84
CA TRP A 57 8.00 35.11 -24.49
C TRP A 57 6.92 34.18 -25.06
N LEU A 58 7.08 33.70 -26.30
CA LEU A 58 6.16 32.73 -26.91
C LEU A 58 6.14 31.40 -26.15
N ILE A 59 7.29 30.90 -25.70
CA ILE A 59 7.36 29.67 -24.88
C ILE A 59 6.52 29.83 -23.61
N THR A 60 6.69 30.95 -22.89
CA THR A 60 5.92 31.21 -21.67
C THR A 60 4.44 31.47 -21.93
N TYR A 61 4.10 32.16 -23.03
CA TYR A 61 2.72 32.47 -23.40
C TYR A 61 1.93 31.23 -23.84
N ILE A 62 2.55 30.36 -24.64
CA ILE A 62 1.92 29.09 -25.03
C ILE A 62 1.75 28.18 -23.81
N GLY A 63 2.76 28.12 -22.93
CA GLY A 63 2.66 27.38 -21.67
C GLY A 63 1.47 27.84 -20.80
N SER A 64 1.28 29.15 -20.65
CA SER A 64 0.17 29.68 -19.84
C SER A 64 -1.21 29.42 -20.44
N ILE A 65 -1.36 29.48 -21.78
CA ILE A 65 -2.63 29.13 -22.45
C ILE A 65 -2.99 27.66 -22.21
N LEU A 66 -1.99 26.78 -22.22
CA LEU A 66 -2.19 25.34 -22.00
C LEU A 66 -2.46 25.02 -20.51
N GLY A 67 -2.41 26.02 -19.63
CA GLY A 67 -2.59 25.84 -18.18
C GLY A 67 -1.44 25.09 -17.53
N VAL A 68 -0.23 25.26 -18.07
CA VAL A 68 0.95 24.45 -17.72
C VAL A 68 1.98 25.34 -17.06
N ASP A 69 2.48 24.87 -15.91
CA ASP A 69 3.54 25.54 -15.16
C ASP A 69 4.55 24.53 -14.59
N TRP A 70 5.79 24.97 -14.42
CA TRP A 70 6.86 24.14 -13.89
C TRP A 70 6.63 23.74 -12.43
N ASP A 71 6.02 24.60 -11.61
CA ASP A 71 5.73 24.27 -10.21
C ASP A 71 4.63 23.20 -10.13
N SER A 72 3.67 23.23 -11.07
CA SER A 72 2.67 22.18 -11.23
C SER A 72 3.29 20.85 -11.64
N PHE A 73 4.30 20.86 -12.52
CA PHE A 73 5.06 19.67 -12.88
C PHE A 73 5.84 19.10 -11.68
N TYR A 74 6.56 19.93 -10.94
CA TYR A 74 7.35 19.47 -9.79
C TYR A 74 6.46 18.94 -8.66
N SER A 75 5.34 19.62 -8.35
CA SER A 75 4.39 19.14 -7.33
C SER A 75 3.76 17.80 -7.69
N TRP A 76 3.35 17.61 -8.95
CA TRP A 76 2.91 16.32 -9.47
C TRP A 76 4.01 15.26 -9.31
N PHE A 77 5.24 15.56 -9.74
CA PHE A 77 6.36 14.62 -9.66
C PHE A 77 6.65 14.18 -8.22
N TYR A 78 6.69 15.12 -7.27
CA TYR A 78 6.90 14.81 -5.86
C TYR A 78 5.79 13.90 -5.32
N SER A 79 4.53 14.15 -5.68
CA SER A 79 3.41 13.32 -5.29
C SER A 79 3.56 11.87 -5.77
N GLU A 80 3.92 11.66 -7.05
CA GLU A 80 4.12 10.32 -7.61
C GLU A 80 5.32 9.61 -6.96
N VAL A 81 6.42 10.32 -6.70
CA VAL A 81 7.58 9.76 -5.99
C VAL A 81 7.20 9.32 -4.57
N THR A 82 6.41 10.11 -3.85
CA THR A 82 5.91 9.73 -2.51
C THR A 82 5.06 8.46 -2.57
N ILE A 83 4.22 8.29 -3.58
CA ILE A 83 3.41 7.07 -3.78
C ILE A 83 4.32 5.86 -3.98
N VAL A 84 5.34 5.96 -4.84
CA VAL A 84 6.30 4.87 -5.09
C VAL A 84 7.09 4.50 -3.83
N ILE A 85 7.58 5.49 -3.08
CA ILE A 85 8.28 5.27 -1.79
C ILE A 85 7.36 4.58 -0.79
N GLY A 86 6.12 5.07 -0.66
CA GLY A 86 5.11 4.49 0.24
C GLY A 86 4.84 3.02 -0.09
N LEU A 87 4.72 2.70 -1.38
CA LEU A 87 4.52 1.33 -1.82
C LEU A 87 5.73 0.43 -1.55
N ILE A 88 6.95 0.91 -1.78
CA ILE A 88 8.17 0.18 -1.43
C ILE A 88 8.19 -0.14 0.07
N PHE A 89 7.81 0.83 0.90
CA PHE A 89 7.76 0.63 2.35
C PHE A 89 6.75 -0.46 2.73
N VAL A 90 5.53 -0.39 2.19
CA VAL A 90 4.49 -1.42 2.41
C VAL A 90 4.97 -2.79 1.98
N LEU A 91 5.51 -2.93 0.77
CA LEU A 91 6.04 -4.21 0.28
C LEU A 91 7.18 -4.74 1.15
N LYS A 92 8.11 -3.88 1.59
CA LYS A 92 9.18 -4.29 2.51
C LYS A 92 8.62 -4.76 3.85
N THR A 93 7.60 -4.10 4.40
CA THR A 93 6.96 -4.55 5.65
C THR A 93 6.26 -5.91 5.48
N ILE A 94 5.59 -6.13 4.34
CA ILE A 94 5.01 -7.44 4.00
C ILE A 94 6.11 -8.50 3.87
N GLY A 95 7.21 -8.19 3.17
CA GLY A 95 8.35 -9.10 3.02
C GLY A 95 8.99 -9.50 4.35
N ILE A 96 9.15 -8.54 5.28
CA ILE A 96 9.65 -8.79 6.64
C ILE A 96 8.63 -9.64 7.44
N GLY A 97 7.33 -9.36 7.31
CA GLY A 97 6.28 -10.16 7.97
C GLY A 97 6.21 -11.61 7.45
N LEU A 98 6.44 -11.81 6.16
CA LEU A 98 6.49 -13.15 5.57
C LEU A 98 7.72 -13.94 6.03
N SER A 99 8.89 -13.29 6.13
CA SER A 99 10.12 -13.97 6.57
C SER A 99 10.08 -14.36 8.05
N THR A 100 9.42 -13.58 8.91
CA THR A 100 9.29 -13.89 10.35
C THR A 100 8.36 -15.07 10.63
N ILE A 101 7.40 -15.36 9.76
CA ILE A 101 6.44 -16.48 9.88
C ILE A 101 6.96 -17.75 9.19
N GLY A 102 8.20 -17.73 8.66
CA GLY A 102 8.82 -18.88 7.98
C GLY A 102 8.43 -19.01 6.50
N LEU A 103 7.78 -18.00 5.91
CA LEU A 103 7.40 -17.92 4.49
C LEU A 103 8.43 -17.11 3.67
N ASP A 104 9.72 -17.24 4.01
CA ASP A 104 10.81 -16.49 3.38
C ASP A 104 10.91 -16.73 1.86
N PHE A 105 10.44 -17.90 1.38
CA PHE A 105 10.38 -18.19 -0.06
C PHE A 105 9.44 -17.24 -0.81
N LEU A 106 8.30 -16.85 -0.25
CA LEU A 106 7.38 -15.88 -0.88
C LEU A 106 7.94 -14.46 -0.84
N ALA A 107 8.60 -14.10 0.27
CA ALA A 107 9.28 -12.81 0.39
C ALA A 107 10.37 -12.65 -0.69
N LYS A 108 11.16 -13.71 -0.93
CA LYS A 108 12.22 -13.71 -1.94
C LYS A 108 11.72 -13.83 -3.37
N SER A 109 10.69 -14.64 -3.62
CA SER A 109 10.22 -14.92 -5.00
C SER A 109 9.23 -13.88 -5.54
N ILE A 110 8.45 -13.22 -4.68
CA ILE A 110 7.37 -12.32 -5.12
C ILE A 110 7.64 -10.89 -4.67
N VAL A 111 7.87 -10.67 -3.37
CA VAL A 111 7.99 -9.31 -2.82
C VAL A 111 9.30 -8.65 -3.25
N SER A 112 10.42 -9.36 -3.16
CA SER A 112 11.74 -8.82 -3.50
C SER A 112 11.85 -8.31 -4.95
N PRO A 113 11.39 -9.06 -5.98
CA PRO A 113 11.35 -8.54 -7.36
C PRO A 113 10.48 -7.31 -7.55
N LEU A 114 9.36 -7.20 -6.84
CA LEU A 114 8.50 -6.01 -6.93
C LEU A 114 9.16 -4.79 -6.30
N VAL A 115 9.80 -4.97 -5.14
CA VAL A 115 10.59 -3.92 -4.48
C VAL A 115 11.75 -3.49 -5.37
N SER A 116 12.46 -4.42 -6.02
CA SER A 116 13.56 -4.07 -6.92
C SER A 116 13.05 -3.28 -8.14
N SER A 117 11.95 -3.73 -8.76
CA SER A 117 11.31 -3.04 -9.88
C SER A 117 10.93 -1.59 -9.53
N LEU A 118 10.27 -1.37 -8.39
CA LEU A 118 9.94 -0.02 -7.93
C LEU A 118 11.18 0.80 -7.59
N THR A 119 12.24 0.19 -7.06
CA THR A 119 13.50 0.87 -6.79
C THR A 119 14.18 1.35 -8.08
N TYR A 120 14.17 0.52 -9.13
CA TYR A 120 14.66 0.91 -10.45
C TYR A 120 13.80 2.00 -11.09
N LEU A 121 12.47 1.94 -10.92
CA LEU A 121 11.55 2.99 -11.35
C LEU A 121 11.84 4.32 -10.66
N LEU A 122 12.11 4.29 -9.35
CA LEU A 122 12.46 5.47 -8.57
C LEU A 122 13.80 6.07 -9.04
N LEU A 123 14.78 5.21 -9.32
CA LEU A 123 16.06 5.65 -9.91
C LEU A 123 15.87 6.28 -11.28
N PHE A 124 15.03 5.71 -12.14
CA PHE A 124 14.67 6.30 -13.43
C PHE A 124 13.99 7.68 -13.26
N LEU A 125 13.03 7.80 -12.35
CA LEU A 125 12.36 9.07 -12.09
C LEU A 125 13.36 10.15 -11.65
N PHE A 126 14.26 9.83 -10.71
CA PHE A 126 15.29 10.75 -10.28
C PHE A 126 16.23 11.16 -11.42
N THR A 127 16.73 10.22 -12.22
CA THR A 127 17.62 10.57 -13.34
C THR A 127 16.90 11.40 -14.39
N SER A 128 15.64 11.09 -14.70
CA SER A 128 14.83 11.83 -15.67
C SER A 128 14.60 13.29 -15.24
N VAL A 129 14.26 13.52 -13.97
CA VAL A 129 14.06 14.89 -13.45
C VAL A 129 15.37 15.66 -13.39
N VAL A 130 16.47 15.03 -12.97
CA VAL A 130 17.78 15.71 -13.01
C VAL A 130 18.13 16.15 -14.43
N LEU A 131 17.93 15.29 -15.43
CA LEU A 131 18.16 15.66 -16.84
C LEU A 131 17.25 16.79 -17.31
N ILE A 132 15.97 16.76 -16.97
CA ILE A 132 14.99 17.81 -17.29
C ILE A 132 15.39 19.14 -16.63
N SER A 133 15.72 19.12 -15.33
CA SER A 133 16.14 20.31 -14.59
C SER A 133 17.42 20.92 -15.16
N ILE A 134 18.40 20.10 -15.57
CA ILE A 134 19.60 20.58 -16.26
C ILE A 134 19.23 21.26 -17.59
N LEU A 135 18.36 20.62 -18.39
CA LEU A 135 17.93 21.14 -19.68
C LEU A 135 17.26 22.52 -19.54
N ILE A 136 16.40 22.71 -18.54
CA ILE A 136 15.71 23.99 -18.29
C ILE A 136 16.69 25.04 -17.79
N THR A 137 17.56 24.69 -16.84
CA THR A 137 18.52 25.63 -16.24
C THR A 137 19.49 26.18 -17.30
N VAL A 138 19.83 25.36 -18.29
CA VAL A 138 20.76 25.71 -19.37
C VAL A 138 20.03 26.11 -20.65
N ALA A 139 18.69 26.10 -20.69
CA ALA A 139 17.87 26.32 -21.88
C ALA A 139 18.22 27.63 -22.61
N ASP A 140 18.36 28.73 -21.87
CA ASP A 140 18.75 30.03 -22.41
C ASP A 140 20.12 29.99 -23.13
N LYS A 141 21.07 29.25 -22.55
CA LYS A 141 22.41 29.07 -23.14
C LYS A 141 22.36 28.16 -24.36
N ILE A 142 21.56 27.09 -24.33
CA ILE A 142 21.36 26.18 -25.47
C ILE A 142 20.70 26.92 -26.63
N LEU A 143 19.71 27.77 -26.36
CA LEU A 143 19.03 28.55 -27.38
C LEU A 143 19.98 29.59 -28.00
N ALA A 144 20.78 30.29 -27.19
CA ALA A 144 21.81 31.20 -27.69
C ALA A 144 22.89 30.48 -28.51
N LEU A 145 23.34 29.29 -28.07
CA LEU A 145 24.27 28.45 -28.83
C LEU A 145 23.66 27.97 -30.15
N GLY A 146 22.38 27.60 -30.14
CA GLY A 146 21.63 27.24 -31.33
C GLY A 146 21.59 28.37 -32.35
N LEU A 147 21.39 29.61 -31.91
CA LEU A 147 21.44 30.80 -32.75
C LEU A 147 22.83 31.06 -33.34
N ILE A 148 23.90 30.88 -32.55
CA ILE A 148 25.29 30.95 -33.07
C ILE A 148 25.50 29.94 -34.18
N LEU A 149 25.19 28.67 -33.92
CA LEU A 149 25.38 27.59 -34.90
C LEU A 149 24.49 27.77 -36.13
N HIS A 150 23.33 28.41 -35.97
CA HIS A 150 22.47 28.77 -37.09
C HIS A 150 23.08 29.89 -37.96
N ALA A 151 23.79 30.84 -37.34
CA ALA A 151 24.39 32.01 -38.00
C ALA A 151 25.76 31.75 -38.65
N ILE A 152 26.36 30.56 -38.49
CA ILE A 152 27.65 30.23 -39.12
C ILE A 152 27.53 30.24 -40.66
N PRO A 153 28.49 30.86 -41.37
CA PRO A 153 28.50 30.93 -42.84
C PRO A 153 28.40 29.56 -43.53
N PHE A 154 27.96 29.57 -44.79
CA PHE A 154 27.85 28.38 -45.65
C PHE A 154 26.91 27.28 -45.13
N ARG A 155 26.07 27.57 -44.12
CA ARG A 155 25.11 26.65 -43.52
C ARG A 155 25.70 25.36 -42.94
N ILE A 156 27.00 25.34 -42.65
CA ILE A 156 27.72 24.11 -42.22
C ILE A 156 27.09 23.50 -40.96
N THR A 157 26.70 24.35 -40.01
CA THR A 157 26.15 23.95 -38.71
C THR A 157 24.68 24.31 -38.55
N ARG A 158 24.02 24.78 -39.61
CA ARG A 158 22.65 25.34 -39.53
C ARG A 158 21.63 24.31 -39.06
N ALA A 159 21.77 23.06 -39.49
CA ALA A 159 20.91 21.96 -39.05
C ALA A 159 21.05 21.71 -37.53
N SER A 160 22.28 21.69 -37.02
CA SER A 160 22.56 21.52 -35.59
C SER A 160 22.03 22.69 -34.78
N GLY A 161 22.23 23.93 -35.25
CA GLY A 161 21.67 25.13 -34.61
C GLY A 161 20.15 25.13 -34.53
N SER A 162 19.49 24.76 -35.63
CA SER A 162 18.03 24.62 -35.70
C SER A 162 17.50 23.53 -34.76
N SER A 163 18.24 22.43 -34.61
CA SER A 163 17.90 21.35 -33.67
C SER A 163 17.98 21.79 -32.23
N LEU A 164 18.99 22.58 -31.84
CA LEU A 164 19.09 23.11 -30.48
C LEU A 164 17.98 24.11 -30.16
N ILE A 165 17.67 25.01 -31.11
CA ILE A 165 16.56 25.96 -30.97
C ILE A 165 15.23 25.21 -30.80
N ALA A 166 14.96 24.23 -31.68
CA ALA A 166 13.74 23.44 -31.62
C ALA A 166 13.64 22.61 -30.34
N LEU A 167 14.75 22.05 -29.85
CA LEU A 167 14.80 21.26 -28.64
C LEU A 167 14.38 22.10 -27.44
N VAL A 168 14.91 23.31 -27.30
CA VAL A 168 14.52 24.23 -26.21
C VAL A 168 13.04 24.57 -26.30
N ILE A 169 12.54 24.97 -27.47
CA ILE A 169 11.12 25.34 -27.63
C ILE A 169 10.20 24.17 -27.26
N VAL A 170 10.44 22.99 -27.83
CA VAL A 170 9.56 21.82 -27.66
C VAL A 170 9.63 21.28 -26.24
N PHE A 171 10.82 21.14 -25.65
CA PHE A 171 10.93 20.61 -24.29
C PHE A 171 10.48 21.62 -23.23
N SER A 172 10.64 22.93 -23.45
CA SER A 172 10.16 23.94 -22.50
C SER A 172 8.64 24.02 -22.42
N ILE A 173 7.94 23.78 -23.53
CA ILE A 173 6.46 23.74 -23.55
C ILE A 173 5.96 22.33 -23.22
N GLY A 174 6.60 21.31 -23.78
CA GLY A 174 6.13 19.93 -23.75
C GLY A 174 6.40 19.20 -22.44
N THR A 175 7.54 19.41 -21.78
CA THR A 175 7.84 18.63 -20.57
C THR A 175 6.82 18.83 -19.44
N PRO A 176 6.40 20.07 -19.11
CA PRO A 176 5.44 20.25 -18.03
C PRO A 176 4.00 19.82 -18.40
N LEU A 177 3.72 19.47 -19.67
CA LEU A 177 2.48 18.81 -20.09
C LEU A 177 2.43 17.30 -19.80
N LEU A 178 3.55 16.68 -19.40
CA LEU A 178 3.61 15.24 -19.10
C LEU A 178 2.52 14.75 -18.12
N PRO A 179 2.18 15.46 -17.02
CA PRO A 179 1.14 15.02 -16.11
C PRO A 179 -0.24 14.90 -16.78
N GLN A 180 -0.57 15.86 -17.66
CA GLN A 180 -1.82 15.85 -18.42
C GLN A 180 -1.83 14.73 -19.47
N PHE A 181 -0.69 14.43 -20.07
CA PHE A 181 -0.57 13.28 -20.99
C PHE A 181 -0.81 11.96 -20.25
N ILE A 182 -0.27 11.83 -19.04
CA ILE A 182 -0.43 10.63 -18.22
C ILE A 182 -1.87 10.45 -17.75
N SER A 183 -2.59 11.53 -17.43
CA SER A 183 -3.98 11.44 -16.98
C SER A 183 -4.97 10.98 -18.06
N LEU A 184 -4.56 10.96 -19.33
CA LEU A 184 -5.34 10.36 -20.42
C LEU A 184 -5.44 8.83 -20.31
N PHE A 185 -4.53 8.20 -19.55
CA PHE A 185 -4.59 6.77 -19.28
C PHE A 185 -5.37 6.52 -17.99
N PRO A 186 -6.48 5.75 -18.03
CA PRO A 186 -7.34 5.56 -16.87
C PRO A 186 -6.61 4.90 -15.70
N GLU A 187 -6.77 5.48 -14.50
CA GLU A 187 -6.36 4.87 -13.24
C GLU A 187 -7.25 3.64 -12.99
N THR A 188 -6.72 2.46 -13.26
CA THR A 188 -7.39 1.22 -12.87
C THR A 188 -6.83 0.81 -11.50
N SER A 189 -7.67 0.90 -10.48
CA SER A 189 -7.39 0.65 -9.06
C SER A 189 -6.53 1.70 -8.33
N ARG A 190 -7.19 2.43 -7.43
CA ARG A 190 -6.53 3.00 -6.25
C ARG A 190 -6.09 1.83 -5.38
N MET A 191 -4.82 1.81 -4.97
CA MET A 191 -4.39 0.88 -3.93
C MET A 191 -5.24 1.12 -2.66
N PRO A 192 -5.92 0.09 -2.14
CA PRO A 192 -6.70 0.24 -0.94
C PRO A 192 -5.75 0.27 0.25
N SER A 193 -5.76 1.40 0.98
CA SER A 193 -5.13 1.49 2.28
C SER A 193 -5.76 0.48 3.24
N SER A 194 -4.94 -0.16 4.08
CA SER A 194 -5.35 -1.21 5.03
C SER A 194 -6.39 -0.79 6.08
N ILE A 195 -6.81 0.48 6.08
CA ILE A 195 -7.89 1.02 6.93
C ILE A 195 -9.27 0.93 6.23
N VAL A 196 -9.31 0.61 4.92
CA VAL A 196 -10.53 0.72 4.08
C VAL A 196 -11.34 -0.58 3.98
N TYR A 197 -10.80 -1.74 4.35
CA TYR A 197 -11.52 -3.03 4.26
C TYR A 197 -12.43 -3.36 5.45
N GLY A 198 -12.56 -2.47 6.43
CA GLY A 198 -13.51 -2.68 7.53
C GLY A 198 -13.14 -3.79 8.53
N TYR A 199 -11.87 -4.22 8.59
CA TYR A 199 -11.42 -5.23 9.55
C TYR A 199 -10.10 -4.87 10.25
N CYS A 200 -9.87 -5.47 11.41
CA CYS A 200 -8.70 -5.26 12.26
C CYS A 200 -8.04 -6.60 12.63
N LEU A 201 -6.72 -6.61 12.73
CA LEU A 201 -5.96 -7.75 13.25
C LEU A 201 -5.99 -7.73 14.77
N ALA A 202 -6.23 -8.88 15.42
CA ALA A 202 -6.33 -8.92 16.87
C ALA A 202 -5.83 -10.23 17.50
N ASN A 203 -5.28 -10.13 18.70
CA ASN A 203 -5.15 -11.24 19.64
C ASN A 203 -6.27 -11.14 20.67
N ILE A 204 -6.97 -12.24 20.90
CA ILE A 204 -8.08 -12.28 21.84
C ILE A 204 -7.69 -13.13 23.04
N TYR A 205 -7.91 -12.56 24.23
CA TYR A 205 -7.61 -13.14 25.53
C TYR A 205 -8.90 -13.23 26.34
N VAL A 206 -9.16 -14.38 26.96
CA VAL A 206 -10.29 -14.56 27.86
C VAL A 206 -9.76 -15.04 29.19
N PHE A 207 -10.16 -14.35 30.25
CA PHE A 207 -9.72 -14.57 31.61
C PHE A 207 -10.85 -15.11 32.48
N ASP A 208 -10.55 -16.13 33.29
CA ASP A 208 -11.42 -16.61 34.36
C ASP A 208 -11.50 -15.58 35.51
N HIS A 209 -12.32 -15.87 36.53
CA HIS A 209 -12.49 -14.99 37.71
C HIS A 209 -11.15 -14.61 38.38
N ARG A 210 -10.14 -15.49 38.28
CA ARG A 210 -8.81 -15.34 38.89
C ARG A 210 -7.76 -14.75 37.95
N ASN A 211 -8.18 -14.20 36.81
CA ASN A 211 -7.31 -13.70 35.77
C ASN A 211 -6.40 -14.77 35.13
N MET A 212 -6.81 -16.04 35.09
CA MET A 212 -6.12 -17.07 34.33
C MET A 212 -6.74 -17.22 32.93
N LEU A 213 -5.90 -17.48 31.93
CA LEU A 213 -6.37 -17.67 30.56
C LEU A 213 -7.21 -18.93 30.42
N ILE A 214 -8.32 -18.81 29.70
CA ILE A 214 -9.21 -19.94 29.39
C ILE A 214 -8.66 -20.66 28.15
N PRO A 215 -8.23 -21.93 28.23
CA PRO A 215 -7.81 -22.68 27.04
C PRO A 215 -9.02 -23.24 26.27
N TYR A 216 -8.86 -23.40 24.96
CA TYR A 216 -9.81 -24.05 24.05
C TYR A 216 -11.26 -23.52 24.07
N TYR A 217 -11.50 -22.26 24.44
CA TYR A 217 -12.82 -21.65 24.20
C TYR A 217 -13.04 -21.42 22.70
N LEU A 218 -14.30 -21.40 22.31
CA LEU A 218 -14.74 -21.01 20.98
C LEU A 218 -15.18 -19.55 21.01
N PHE A 219 -14.55 -18.74 20.17
CA PHE A 219 -14.88 -17.34 19.97
C PHE A 219 -15.67 -17.20 18.67
N GLU A 220 -16.88 -16.65 18.76
CA GLU A 220 -17.71 -16.35 17.60
C GLU A 220 -18.13 -14.88 17.59
N THR A 221 -18.10 -14.26 16.42
CA THR A 221 -18.56 -12.89 16.24
C THR A 221 -19.74 -12.83 15.27
N TYR A 222 -20.69 -11.95 15.57
CA TYR A 222 -21.90 -11.77 14.79
C TYR A 222 -22.14 -10.29 14.49
N SER A 223 -22.72 -10.02 13.32
CA SER A 223 -23.20 -8.71 12.93
C SER A 223 -24.35 -8.28 13.84
N ILE A 224 -24.36 -7.01 14.27
CA ILE A 224 -25.47 -6.47 15.09
C ILE A 224 -26.77 -6.40 14.28
N ASP A 225 -26.68 -6.02 13.01
CA ASP A 225 -27.85 -5.74 12.17
C ASP A 225 -28.44 -7.02 11.58
N SER A 226 -27.60 -7.90 11.03
CA SER A 226 -28.04 -9.12 10.33
C SER A 226 -28.05 -10.38 11.20
N ASN A 227 -27.43 -10.34 12.39
CA ASN A 227 -27.19 -11.51 13.25
C ASN A 227 -26.51 -12.68 12.53
N GLU A 228 -25.75 -12.39 11.46
CA GLU A 228 -24.99 -13.39 10.72
C GLU A 228 -23.64 -13.65 11.39
N LEU A 229 -23.19 -14.91 11.36
CA LEU A 229 -21.88 -15.31 11.86
C LEU A 229 -20.79 -14.71 10.97
N LEU A 230 -19.98 -13.81 11.53
CA LEU A 230 -18.88 -13.14 10.83
C LEU A 230 -17.58 -13.93 10.94
N ALA A 231 -17.21 -14.36 12.14
CA ALA A 231 -15.97 -15.11 12.36
C ALA A 231 -16.16 -16.17 13.45
N ARG A 232 -15.39 -17.26 13.35
CA ARG A 232 -15.30 -18.31 14.37
C ARG A 232 -13.86 -18.76 14.52
N TYR A 233 -13.34 -18.67 15.74
CA TYR A 233 -11.98 -19.03 16.09
C TYR A 233 -11.93 -19.89 17.35
N SER A 234 -11.05 -20.89 17.37
CA SER A 234 -10.78 -21.71 18.55
C SER A 234 -9.52 -21.21 19.25
N ALA A 235 -9.58 -21.06 20.57
CA ALA A 235 -8.40 -20.76 21.37
C ALA A 235 -7.42 -21.94 21.40
N ASP A 236 -6.13 -21.63 21.52
CA ASP A 236 -5.08 -22.62 21.68
C ASP A 236 -5.02 -23.19 23.12
N SER A 237 -4.00 -24.02 23.39
CA SER A 237 -3.74 -24.58 24.72
C SER A 237 -3.35 -23.55 25.77
N ASN A 238 -2.93 -22.35 25.34
CA ASN A 238 -2.57 -21.25 26.21
C ASN A 238 -3.74 -20.28 26.43
N GLY A 239 -4.88 -20.50 25.76
CA GLY A 239 -6.06 -19.65 25.85
C GLY A 239 -5.99 -18.38 25.01
N ILE A 240 -5.20 -18.40 23.95
CA ILE A 240 -5.04 -17.28 23.03
C ILE A 240 -5.70 -17.64 21.70
N VAL A 241 -6.55 -16.74 21.20
CA VAL A 241 -7.01 -16.76 19.81
C VAL A 241 -6.14 -15.79 19.02
N ASN A 242 -5.38 -16.33 18.07
CA ASN A 242 -4.56 -15.54 17.17
C ASN A 242 -5.34 -15.24 15.89
N ALA A 243 -5.87 -14.02 15.79
CA ALA A 243 -6.50 -13.47 14.59
C ALA A 243 -5.63 -12.38 13.94
N THR A 244 -4.30 -12.55 13.97
CA THR A 244 -3.34 -11.62 13.36
C THR A 244 -2.88 -12.01 11.95
N SER A 245 -3.23 -13.20 11.48
CA SER A 245 -2.92 -13.64 10.11
C SER A 245 -3.83 -12.97 9.08
N PHE A 246 -3.33 -12.78 7.85
CA PHE A 246 -4.05 -12.11 6.76
C PHE A 246 -5.45 -12.66 6.45
N GLU A 247 -5.62 -13.99 6.45
CA GLU A 247 -6.92 -14.63 6.23
C GLU A 247 -7.89 -14.43 7.41
N LYS A 248 -7.35 -14.14 8.60
CA LYS A 248 -8.09 -13.95 9.84
C LYS A 248 -8.20 -12.45 10.16
N GLY A 249 -8.99 -12.14 11.18
CA GLY A 249 -9.20 -10.78 11.64
C GLY A 249 -10.57 -10.66 12.27
N ILE A 250 -10.92 -9.45 12.70
CA ILE A 250 -12.22 -9.14 13.25
C ILE A 250 -12.80 -7.90 12.58
N PRO A 251 -14.13 -7.77 12.48
CA PRO A 251 -14.79 -6.53 12.07
C PRO A 251 -14.26 -5.33 12.83
N SER A 252 -14.05 -4.20 12.15
CA SER A 252 -13.71 -2.93 12.81
C SER A 252 -14.94 -2.18 13.33
N SER A 253 -16.14 -2.64 12.97
CA SER A 253 -17.43 -2.13 13.47
C SER A 253 -17.84 -2.79 14.78
N GLU A 254 -18.91 -2.27 15.39
CA GLU A 254 -19.53 -2.92 16.54
C GLU A 254 -20.05 -4.31 16.16
N GLN A 255 -19.82 -5.26 17.06
CA GLN A 255 -20.16 -6.66 16.85
C GLN A 255 -20.53 -7.35 18.16
N VAL A 256 -21.40 -8.34 18.06
CA VAL A 256 -21.76 -9.21 19.17
C VAL A 256 -20.78 -10.37 19.23
N VAL A 257 -20.22 -10.61 20.40
CA VAL A 257 -19.25 -11.68 20.66
C VAL A 257 -19.89 -12.73 21.55
N TYR A 258 -19.74 -14.00 21.16
CA TYR A 258 -20.05 -15.15 21.98
C TYR A 258 -18.77 -15.92 22.29
N ILE A 259 -18.48 -16.07 23.58
CA ILE A 259 -17.45 -16.95 24.10
C ILE A 259 -18.14 -18.21 24.60
N LYS A 260 -17.86 -19.35 23.97
CA LYS A 260 -18.46 -20.64 24.28
C LYS A 260 -17.41 -21.58 24.85
N LEU A 261 -17.71 -22.24 25.97
CA LEU A 261 -16.83 -23.21 26.60
C LEU A 261 -17.63 -24.40 27.13
N ALA A 262 -17.62 -25.53 26.41
CA ALA A 262 -18.31 -26.77 26.79
C ALA A 262 -19.68 -26.56 27.48
N GLY A 263 -20.60 -25.86 26.82
CA GLY A 263 -21.96 -25.59 27.33
C GLY A 263 -22.11 -24.30 28.16
N TYR A 264 -21.02 -23.62 28.51
CA TYR A 264 -21.04 -22.25 29.03
C TYR A 264 -21.07 -21.24 27.89
N TYR A 265 -21.86 -20.17 28.06
CA TYR A 265 -22.04 -19.10 27.08
C TYR A 265 -21.86 -17.74 27.77
N TYR A 266 -20.92 -16.94 27.27
CA TYR A 266 -20.75 -15.54 27.64
C TYR A 266 -20.96 -14.66 26.42
N ARG A 267 -21.86 -13.68 26.55
CA ARG A 267 -22.22 -12.76 25.47
C ARG A 267 -21.81 -11.35 25.85
N THR A 268 -21.14 -10.65 24.94
CA THR A 268 -20.76 -9.24 25.10
C THR A 268 -20.77 -8.52 23.75
N VAL A 269 -20.68 -7.20 23.76
CA VAL A 269 -20.59 -6.36 22.56
C VAL A 269 -19.24 -5.66 22.58
N ILE A 270 -18.53 -5.66 21.46
CA ILE A 270 -17.25 -4.95 21.33
C ILE A 270 -17.29 -3.97 20.17
N ASN A 271 -16.59 -2.86 20.36
CA ASN A 271 -16.25 -1.90 19.32
C ASN A 271 -14.72 -1.80 19.21
N PRO A 272 -14.08 -2.48 18.24
CA PRO A 272 -12.62 -2.49 18.13
C PRO A 272 -12.00 -1.10 17.88
N LYS A 273 -12.75 -0.14 17.31
CA LYS A 273 -12.27 1.26 17.15
C LYS A 273 -11.99 1.95 18.47
N ASN A 274 -12.72 1.60 19.53
CA ASN A 274 -12.52 2.20 20.85
C ASN A 274 -11.29 1.61 21.57
N GLN A 275 -10.76 0.50 21.06
CA GLN A 275 -9.62 -0.22 21.63
C GLN A 275 -8.34 -0.01 20.81
N SER A 276 -8.40 0.73 19.69
CA SER A 276 -7.22 1.05 18.89
C SER A 276 -6.36 2.11 19.59
N SER A 277 -5.23 1.66 20.12
CA SER A 277 -4.16 2.55 20.56
C SER A 277 -3.34 2.98 19.34
N ILE A 278 -3.06 4.28 19.26
CA ILE A 278 -2.24 4.88 18.20
C ILE A 278 -0.86 4.20 18.23
N GLY A 279 -0.51 3.45 17.18
CA GLY A 279 0.86 2.94 16.98
C GLY A 279 1.06 1.42 17.00
N LEU A 280 0.04 0.60 17.25
CA LEU A 280 0.14 -0.87 17.15
C LEU A 280 -0.50 -1.40 15.86
N SER A 281 0.18 -2.34 15.20
CA SER A 281 -0.28 -3.01 13.98
C SER A 281 -1.36 -4.07 14.21
N TYR A 282 -1.62 -4.44 15.47
CA TYR A 282 -2.65 -5.39 15.89
C TYR A 282 -3.23 -4.99 17.26
N LEU A 283 -4.48 -5.38 17.51
CA LEU A 283 -5.23 -5.09 18.73
C LEU A 283 -5.12 -6.24 19.74
N ASN A 284 -5.04 -5.93 21.03
CA ASN A 284 -5.17 -6.93 22.09
C ASN A 284 -6.53 -6.74 22.76
N ILE A 285 -7.42 -7.70 22.57
CA ILE A 285 -8.79 -7.66 23.11
C ILE A 285 -8.86 -8.64 24.28
N SER A 286 -9.23 -8.14 25.45
CA SER A 286 -9.37 -8.95 26.66
C SER A 286 -10.82 -8.99 27.14
N PHE A 287 -11.25 -10.18 27.57
CA PHE A 287 -12.53 -10.41 28.22
C PHE A 287 -12.29 -11.05 29.58
N LYS A 288 -13.10 -10.67 30.57
CA LYS A 288 -13.07 -11.28 31.90
C LYS A 288 -14.44 -11.88 32.21
N THR A 289 -14.47 -13.14 32.62
CA THR A 289 -15.68 -13.83 33.07
C THR A 289 -15.69 -13.89 34.60
N ASP A 290 -16.61 -13.18 35.24
CA ASP A 290 -16.61 -13.06 36.71
C ASP A 290 -17.14 -14.29 37.44
N ASN A 291 -17.86 -15.17 36.73
CA ASN A 291 -18.58 -16.30 37.31
C ASN A 291 -18.00 -17.68 36.98
N LEU A 292 -16.81 -17.73 36.39
CA LEU A 292 -16.21 -18.96 35.90
C LEU A 292 -14.81 -19.16 36.51
N ILE A 293 -14.54 -20.36 37.01
CA ILE A 293 -13.25 -20.76 37.60
C ILE A 293 -12.74 -22.01 36.89
N ILE A 294 -11.53 -21.95 36.32
CA ILE A 294 -10.96 -23.07 35.55
C ILE A 294 -10.03 -23.93 36.40
N LEU A 295 -10.29 -25.23 36.48
CA LEU A 295 -9.44 -26.20 37.16
C LEU A 295 -8.31 -26.70 36.26
N ARG A 296 -8.68 -27.08 35.05
CA ARG A 296 -7.84 -27.68 34.01
C ARG A 296 -8.45 -27.33 32.66
N PRO A 297 -7.75 -27.57 31.53
CA PRO A 297 -8.33 -27.33 30.22
C PRO A 297 -9.73 -27.95 30.08
N ILE A 298 -10.73 -27.08 29.86
CA ILE A 298 -12.16 -27.41 29.66
C ILE A 298 -12.86 -28.02 30.91
N ARG A 299 -12.21 -28.04 32.07
CA ARG A 299 -12.80 -28.40 33.37
C ARG A 299 -12.98 -27.15 34.21
N PHE A 300 -14.21 -26.82 34.55
CA PHE A 300 -14.49 -25.55 35.22
C PHE A 300 -15.70 -25.64 36.14
N VAL A 301 -15.78 -24.65 37.03
CA VAL A 301 -16.95 -24.37 37.86
C VAL A 301 -17.55 -23.07 37.37
N SER A 302 -18.84 -23.06 37.11
CA SER A 302 -19.60 -21.84 36.79
C SER A 302 -20.63 -21.58 37.88
N LEU A 303 -20.73 -20.33 38.32
CA LEU A 303 -21.61 -19.88 39.40
C LEU A 303 -22.70 -18.97 38.84
N PHE A 304 -23.91 -19.09 39.40
CA PHE A 304 -25.06 -18.33 38.98
C PHE A 304 -25.82 -17.80 40.19
N ASN A 305 -26.36 -16.59 40.06
CA ASN A 305 -27.09 -15.87 41.11
C ASN A 305 -26.31 -15.85 42.43
N TYR A 306 -25.15 -15.20 42.48
CA TYR A 306 -24.34 -15.06 43.70
C TYR A 306 -24.02 -13.58 43.93
N SER A 307 -23.77 -13.19 45.18
CA SER A 307 -23.41 -11.81 45.53
C SER A 307 -21.90 -11.59 45.60
N SER A 308 -21.15 -12.57 46.13
CA SER A 308 -19.68 -12.52 46.13
C SER A 308 -19.06 -13.91 46.01
N LEU A 309 -17.86 -13.95 45.43
CA LEU A 309 -17.07 -15.15 45.20
C LEU A 309 -15.62 -14.87 45.56
N ASP A 310 -15.08 -15.65 46.51
CA ASP A 310 -13.67 -15.59 46.90
C ASP A 310 -13.05 -16.98 46.75
N VAL A 311 -12.01 -17.12 45.92
CA VAL A 311 -11.27 -18.39 45.80
C VAL A 311 -10.22 -18.45 46.90
N LEU A 312 -10.34 -19.44 47.79
CA LEU A 312 -9.49 -19.59 48.98
C LEU A 312 -8.25 -20.44 48.70
N SER A 313 -8.42 -21.56 48.00
CA SER A 313 -7.31 -22.41 47.58
C SER A 313 -7.59 -23.12 46.26
N PHE A 314 -6.53 -23.47 45.56
CA PHE A 314 -6.63 -24.05 44.24
C PHE A 314 -5.48 -25.00 43.94
N THR A 315 -5.81 -26.08 43.24
CA THR A 315 -4.87 -26.98 42.59
C THR A 315 -5.40 -27.34 41.20
N ASN A 316 -4.59 -28.04 40.39
CA ASN A 316 -5.03 -28.50 39.08
C ASN A 316 -6.20 -29.50 39.13
N THR A 317 -6.56 -30.05 40.28
CA THR A 317 -7.66 -31.03 40.42
C THR A 317 -8.71 -30.61 41.42
N SER A 318 -8.48 -29.56 42.22
CA SER A 318 -9.44 -29.10 43.21
C SER A 318 -9.50 -27.59 43.34
N VAL A 319 -10.68 -27.09 43.71
CA VAL A 319 -10.89 -25.69 44.05
C VAL A 319 -11.68 -25.59 45.34
N TYR A 320 -11.22 -24.74 46.24
CA TYR A 320 -11.92 -24.35 47.46
C TYR A 320 -12.27 -22.88 47.38
N TYR A 321 -13.55 -22.56 47.44
CA TYR A 321 -14.02 -21.19 47.34
C TYR A 321 -15.14 -20.91 48.35
N ARG A 322 -15.20 -19.65 48.77
CA ARG A 322 -16.29 -19.09 49.55
C ARG A 322 -17.23 -18.38 48.60
N VAL A 323 -18.51 -18.69 48.68
CA VAL A 323 -19.56 -18.03 47.91
C VAL A 323 -20.62 -17.51 48.88
N VAL A 324 -21.07 -16.28 48.63
CA VAL A 324 -22.26 -15.73 49.27
C VAL A 324 -23.41 -15.88 48.27
N SER A 325 -24.33 -16.78 48.59
CA SER A 325 -25.48 -17.12 47.75
C SER A 325 -26.65 -16.18 48.01
N SER A 326 -27.33 -15.76 46.94
CA SER A 326 -28.64 -15.14 46.98
C SER A 326 -29.75 -16.19 46.83
N GLU A 327 -31.01 -15.77 46.76
CA GLU A 327 -32.11 -16.68 46.43
C GLU A 327 -31.82 -17.43 45.11
N ASN A 328 -32.04 -18.75 45.12
CA ASN A 328 -31.84 -19.64 43.97
C ASN A 328 -30.42 -19.67 43.38
N SER A 329 -29.38 -19.49 44.20
CA SER A 329 -28.00 -19.74 43.79
C SER A 329 -27.78 -21.18 43.38
N TYR A 330 -27.02 -21.37 42.30
CA TYR A 330 -26.53 -22.68 41.91
C TYR A 330 -25.16 -22.57 41.26
N PHE A 331 -24.42 -23.67 41.31
CA PHE A 331 -23.19 -23.81 40.55
C PHE A 331 -23.23 -25.08 39.72
N ILE A 332 -22.52 -25.04 38.60
CA ILE A 332 -22.38 -26.15 37.67
C ILE A 332 -20.90 -26.50 37.60
N VAL A 333 -20.59 -27.76 37.87
CA VAL A 333 -19.25 -28.33 37.65
C VAL A 333 -19.28 -29.10 36.34
N VAL A 334 -18.38 -28.75 35.43
CA VAL A 334 -18.23 -29.42 34.12
C VAL A 334 -16.92 -30.19 34.09
N GLY A 335 -17.00 -31.46 33.69
CA GLY A 335 -15.85 -32.32 33.43
C GLY A 335 -16.13 -33.31 32.29
N TYR A 336 -15.13 -34.10 31.92
CA TYR A 336 -15.32 -35.15 30.93
C TYR A 336 -16.19 -36.28 31.49
N LEU A 337 -16.81 -37.04 30.59
CA LEU A 337 -17.67 -38.17 30.97
C LEU A 337 -16.94 -39.23 31.83
N SER A 338 -15.61 -39.36 31.66
CA SER A 338 -14.75 -40.25 32.44
C SER A 338 -14.28 -39.69 33.79
N ASP A 339 -14.55 -38.42 34.09
CA ASP A 339 -14.06 -37.78 35.31
C ASP A 339 -14.96 -38.11 36.51
N ASN A 340 -14.32 -38.40 37.64
CA ASN A 340 -15.00 -38.53 38.93
C ASN A 340 -15.00 -37.18 39.64
N ILE A 341 -16.20 -36.65 39.91
CA ILE A 341 -16.37 -35.33 40.54
C ILE A 341 -16.93 -35.51 41.95
N TYR A 342 -16.23 -34.97 42.93
CA TYR A 342 -16.65 -34.94 44.34
C TYR A 342 -16.83 -33.50 44.78
N VAL A 343 -17.97 -33.20 45.41
CA VAL A 343 -18.32 -31.86 45.86
C VAL A 343 -18.70 -31.90 47.33
N TYR A 344 -18.06 -31.03 48.11
CA TYR A 344 -18.35 -30.82 49.52
C TYR A 344 -18.83 -29.38 49.73
N VAL A 345 -19.97 -29.21 50.38
CA VAL A 345 -20.50 -27.90 50.78
C VAL A 345 -20.50 -27.85 52.30
N ASN A 346 -19.82 -26.88 52.89
CA ASN A 346 -19.62 -26.77 54.34
C ASN A 346 -19.12 -28.09 54.97
N ASN A 347 -18.11 -28.71 54.32
CA ASN A 347 -17.52 -30.01 54.68
C ASN A 347 -18.45 -31.23 54.59
N THR A 348 -19.67 -31.07 54.09
CA THR A 348 -20.60 -32.19 53.85
C THR A 348 -20.60 -32.58 52.38
N PHE A 349 -20.47 -33.87 52.09
CA PHE A 349 -20.56 -34.37 50.72
C PHE A 349 -21.97 -34.13 50.16
N ARG A 350 -22.05 -33.57 48.95
CA ARG A 350 -23.32 -33.26 48.27
C ARG A 350 -23.41 -34.01 46.95
N GLN A 351 -24.56 -34.63 46.72
CA GLN A 351 -24.95 -35.17 45.42
C GLN A 351 -25.50 -34.04 44.54
N PRO A 352 -25.33 -34.11 43.21
CA PRO A 352 -25.86 -33.12 42.27
C PRO A 352 -27.39 -33.14 42.26
N SER A 353 -28.02 -31.98 42.10
CA SER A 353 -29.46 -31.86 41.91
C SER A 353 -29.91 -32.32 40.53
N SER A 354 -29.06 -32.15 39.51
CA SER A 354 -29.27 -32.69 38.17
C SER A 354 -27.95 -32.93 37.47
N THR A 355 -27.91 -33.93 36.59
CA THR A 355 -26.75 -34.23 35.75
C THR A 355 -27.14 -34.28 34.29
N LEU A 356 -26.33 -33.69 33.42
CA LEU A 356 -26.54 -33.65 31.97
C LEU A 356 -25.28 -34.12 31.27
N SER A 357 -25.42 -35.11 30.38
CA SER A 357 -24.34 -35.54 29.49
C SER A 357 -24.58 -34.98 28.09
N TYR A 358 -23.54 -34.44 27.46
CA TYR A 358 -23.63 -33.81 26.14
C TYR A 358 -22.29 -33.88 25.41
N GLU A 359 -22.33 -33.63 24.11
CA GLU A 359 -21.15 -33.56 23.25
C GLU A 359 -20.85 -32.10 22.91
N TRP A 360 -19.56 -31.74 22.89
CA TRP A 360 -19.09 -30.43 22.44
C TRP A 360 -17.74 -30.56 21.72
N GLY A 361 -17.71 -30.19 20.44
CA GLY A 361 -16.50 -30.24 19.61
C GLY A 361 -15.92 -31.65 19.44
N GLY A 362 -16.77 -32.69 19.39
CA GLY A 362 -16.33 -34.09 19.30
C GLY A 362 -15.95 -34.73 20.64
N CYS A 363 -16.06 -34.01 21.75
CA CYS A 363 -15.72 -34.49 23.08
C CYS A 363 -16.97 -34.63 23.96
N TYR A 364 -17.03 -35.68 24.79
CA TYR A 364 -18.17 -35.96 25.67
C TYR A 364 -17.96 -35.41 27.09
N PHE A 365 -18.89 -34.58 27.54
CA PHE A 365 -18.87 -33.90 28.82
C PHE A 365 -20.05 -34.31 29.70
N LYS A 366 -19.90 -34.08 31.00
CA LYS A 366 -20.95 -34.21 31.99
C LYS A 366 -20.97 -32.98 32.90
N ALA A 367 -22.12 -32.32 32.96
CA ALA A 367 -22.38 -31.17 33.82
C ALA A 367 -23.17 -31.61 35.05
N TYR A 368 -22.73 -31.16 36.22
CA TYR A 368 -23.31 -31.47 37.52
C TYR A 368 -23.81 -30.18 38.16
N LYS A 369 -25.13 -30.04 38.30
CA LYS A 369 -25.76 -28.87 38.93
C LYS A 369 -25.88 -29.10 40.43
N TYR A 370 -25.56 -28.09 41.22
CA TYR A 370 -25.71 -28.09 42.68
C TYR A 370 -26.43 -26.82 43.11
N SER A 371 -27.50 -26.97 43.87
CA SER A 371 -28.26 -25.85 44.42
C SER A 371 -27.68 -25.43 45.77
N LEU A 372 -27.53 -24.13 45.99
CA LEU A 372 -27.08 -23.57 47.26
C LEU A 372 -28.25 -22.79 47.90
N PRO A 373 -28.56 -23.04 49.19
CA PRO A 373 -29.50 -22.19 49.91
C PRO A 373 -28.91 -20.78 50.09
N GLU A 374 -29.73 -19.82 50.49
CA GLU A 374 -29.25 -18.47 50.78
C GLU A 374 -28.31 -18.47 51.99
N GLY A 375 -27.19 -17.75 51.90
CA GLY A 375 -26.21 -17.62 52.98
C GLY A 375 -24.76 -17.67 52.52
N VAL A 376 -23.87 -18.01 53.45
CA VAL A 376 -22.42 -18.15 53.17
C VAL A 376 -22.07 -19.62 53.12
N HIS A 377 -21.49 -20.05 52.00
CA HIS A 377 -21.08 -21.43 51.79
C HIS A 377 -19.61 -21.54 51.43
N TYR A 378 -18.97 -22.58 51.98
CA TYR A 378 -17.63 -23.01 51.62
C TYR A 378 -17.76 -24.25 50.74
N VAL A 379 -17.34 -24.14 49.49
CA VAL A 379 -17.48 -25.21 48.50
C VAL A 379 -16.11 -25.74 48.12
N TYR A 380 -15.93 -27.04 48.26
CA TYR A 380 -14.74 -27.76 47.84
C TYR A 380 -15.10 -28.72 46.71
N VAL A 381 -14.55 -28.49 45.52
CA VAL A 381 -14.77 -29.32 44.33
C VAL A 381 -13.49 -30.05 44.00
N ILE A 382 -13.57 -31.36 43.80
CA ILE A 382 -12.46 -32.23 43.37
C ILE A 382 -12.87 -32.91 42.07
N VAL A 383 -12.03 -32.79 41.04
CA VAL A 383 -12.20 -33.44 39.74
C VAL A 383 -11.01 -34.37 39.50
N ASN A 384 -11.28 -35.67 39.61
CA ASN A 384 -10.30 -36.73 39.41
C ASN A 384 -10.50 -37.37 38.03
N GLY A 385 -9.55 -37.11 37.12
CA GLY A 385 -9.52 -37.70 35.80
C GLY A 385 -8.34 -37.18 34.99
N ASN A 386 -7.77 -38.06 34.17
CA ASN A 386 -6.61 -37.76 33.32
C ASN A 386 -6.94 -37.72 31.83
N TYR A 387 -8.18 -38.06 31.46
CA TYR A 387 -8.61 -38.04 30.08
C TYR A 387 -8.60 -36.60 29.53
N PHE A 388 -8.14 -36.42 28.31
CA PHE A 388 -8.17 -35.14 27.62
C PHE A 388 -8.55 -35.38 26.17
N CYS A 389 -9.56 -34.65 25.71
CA CYS A 389 -9.99 -34.63 24.33
C CYS A 389 -9.92 -33.19 23.85
N LYS A 390 -9.19 -32.95 22.76
CA LYS A 390 -9.06 -31.62 22.17
C LYS A 390 -10.33 -31.34 21.35
N PRO A 391 -11.15 -30.33 21.71
CA PRO A 391 -12.34 -30.02 20.94
C PRO A 391 -11.95 -29.47 19.57
N TYR A 392 -12.67 -29.89 18.53
CA TYR A 392 -12.48 -29.42 17.17
C TYR A 392 -13.73 -28.70 16.69
N PHE A 393 -13.52 -27.51 16.12
CA PHE A 393 -14.54 -26.72 15.45
C PHE A 393 -13.98 -26.26 14.12
N GLU A 394 -14.80 -26.31 13.09
CA GLU A 394 -14.48 -25.70 11.80
C GLU A 394 -14.42 -24.18 11.97
N GLU A 395 -13.23 -23.59 11.80
CA GLU A 395 -13.03 -22.14 11.89
C GLU A 395 -13.62 -21.43 10.67
N LYS A 396 -14.25 -20.28 10.89
CA LYS A 396 -14.72 -19.38 9.83
C LYS A 396 -13.89 -18.11 9.89
N TYR A 397 -13.12 -17.86 8.84
CA TYR A 397 -12.16 -16.78 8.78
C TYR A 397 -12.81 -15.50 8.27
N TYR A 398 -12.74 -14.42 9.04
CA TYR A 398 -13.41 -13.16 8.67
C TYR A 398 -12.96 -12.62 7.30
N ALA A 399 -11.66 -12.39 7.11
CA ALA A 399 -11.16 -11.78 5.88
C ALA A 399 -11.42 -12.67 4.65
N ARG A 400 -11.14 -13.97 4.76
CA ARG A 400 -11.34 -14.91 3.65
C ARG A 400 -12.81 -15.24 3.38
N ASP A 401 -13.54 -15.69 4.40
CA ASP A 401 -14.85 -16.33 4.23
C ASP A 401 -16.01 -15.32 4.30
N THR A 402 -15.82 -14.12 4.84
CA THR A 402 -16.87 -13.07 4.85
C THR A 402 -16.57 -11.85 4.01
N LEU A 403 -15.31 -11.43 3.90
CA LEU A 403 -14.92 -10.34 3.00
C LEU A 403 -14.51 -10.85 1.61
N GLY A 404 -14.28 -12.15 1.44
CA GLY A 404 -13.88 -12.74 0.15
C GLY A 404 -12.42 -12.49 -0.22
N LEU A 405 -11.57 -12.09 0.73
CA LEU A 405 -10.15 -11.79 0.50
C LEU A 405 -9.37 -13.11 0.41
N ASN A 406 -9.06 -13.56 -0.81
CA ASN A 406 -8.33 -14.81 -1.08
C ASN A 406 -6.85 -14.56 -1.40
N VAL A 407 -5.99 -15.55 -1.13
CA VAL A 407 -4.53 -15.54 -1.42
C VAL A 407 -4.24 -15.38 -2.93
N ASP A 408 -5.20 -15.68 -3.81
CA ASP A 408 -5.11 -15.37 -5.24
C ASP A 408 -4.99 -13.86 -5.53
N GLU A 409 -5.35 -12.99 -4.56
CA GLU A 409 -5.07 -11.56 -4.59
C GLU A 409 -3.59 -11.21 -4.30
N ILE A 410 -2.67 -12.17 -4.10
CA ILE A 410 -1.23 -11.86 -4.21
C ILE A 410 -0.88 -11.40 -5.64
N VAL A 411 -1.67 -11.82 -6.64
CA VAL A 411 -1.66 -11.25 -8.00
C VAL A 411 -2.22 -9.81 -8.03
N SER A 412 -2.99 -9.39 -7.02
CA SER A 412 -3.43 -7.98 -6.86
C SER A 412 -2.32 -7.05 -6.38
N ILE A 413 -1.19 -7.56 -5.87
CA ILE A 413 -0.02 -6.75 -5.47
C ILE A 413 0.87 -6.43 -6.68
N THR A 414 0.93 -7.32 -7.68
CA THR A 414 1.68 -7.05 -8.91
C THR A 414 0.98 -5.99 -9.76
N TYR A 415 -0.35 -5.93 -9.70
CA TYR A 415 -1.15 -4.98 -10.47
C TYR A 415 -0.82 -3.50 -10.22
N PRO A 416 -0.80 -2.97 -8.98
CA PRO A 416 -0.46 -1.59 -8.70
C PRO A 416 1.01 -1.27 -9.04
N VAL A 417 1.92 -2.23 -8.85
CA VAL A 417 3.31 -2.09 -9.31
C VAL A 417 3.36 -1.98 -10.83
N SER A 418 2.62 -2.82 -11.55
CA SER A 418 2.57 -2.82 -13.01
C SER A 418 1.99 -1.52 -13.57
N ILE A 419 0.97 -0.98 -12.92
CA ILE A 419 0.37 0.31 -13.28
C ILE A 419 1.34 1.45 -13.06
N LEU A 420 2.04 1.48 -11.92
CA LEU A 420 3.05 2.50 -11.66
C LEU A 420 4.19 2.41 -12.69
N VAL A 421 4.62 1.20 -13.05
CA VAL A 421 5.60 1.00 -14.14
C VAL A 421 5.07 1.53 -15.46
N PHE A 422 3.82 1.26 -15.82
CA PHE A 422 3.24 1.83 -17.03
C PHE A 422 3.18 3.37 -16.98
N LYS A 423 2.61 3.92 -15.89
CA LYS A 423 2.33 5.34 -15.70
C LYS A 423 3.60 6.19 -15.60
N LEU A 424 4.64 5.69 -14.92
CA LEU A 424 5.82 6.46 -14.54
C LEU A 424 7.11 6.05 -15.28
N PHE A 425 7.08 4.97 -16.06
CA PHE A 425 8.19 4.58 -16.92
C PHE A 425 7.77 4.55 -18.39
N ILE A 426 6.78 3.71 -18.75
CA ILE A 426 6.41 3.50 -20.17
C ILE A 426 5.83 4.77 -20.79
N ALA A 427 4.81 5.36 -20.17
CA ALA A 427 4.15 6.56 -20.69
C ALA A 427 5.11 7.77 -20.81
N PRO A 428 5.97 8.08 -19.82
CA PRO A 428 6.99 9.12 -19.96
C PRO A 428 7.99 8.84 -21.09
N VAL A 429 8.44 7.61 -21.28
CA VAL A 429 9.36 7.26 -22.39
C VAL A 429 8.69 7.50 -23.74
N VAL A 430 7.43 7.07 -23.90
CA VAL A 430 6.64 7.33 -25.12
C VAL A 430 6.49 8.84 -25.34
N TYR A 431 6.16 9.58 -24.30
CA TYR A 431 5.99 11.03 -24.36
C TYR A 431 7.27 11.76 -24.76
N LEU A 432 8.41 11.40 -24.16
CA LEU A 432 9.72 11.94 -24.55
C LEU A 432 10.04 11.62 -26.02
N GLY A 433 9.66 10.43 -26.51
CA GLY A 433 9.74 10.08 -27.93
C GLY A 433 8.92 11.01 -28.83
N ILE A 434 7.71 11.37 -28.40
CA ILE A 434 6.86 12.36 -29.11
C ILE A 434 7.53 13.74 -29.12
N LEU A 435 8.08 14.20 -27.99
CA LEU A 435 8.80 15.48 -27.92
C LEU A 435 10.05 15.50 -28.80
N LEU A 436 10.81 14.41 -28.88
CA LEU A 436 11.95 14.29 -29.77
C LEU A 436 11.52 14.33 -31.25
N SER A 437 10.43 13.65 -31.60
CA SER A 437 9.87 13.68 -32.95
C SER A 437 9.39 15.09 -33.35
N ALA A 438 8.71 15.79 -32.42
CA ALA A 438 8.30 17.17 -32.61
C ALA A 438 9.51 18.12 -32.74
N THR A 439 10.57 17.90 -31.94
CA THR A 439 11.84 18.64 -32.04
C THR A 439 12.47 18.49 -33.41
N VAL A 440 12.54 17.27 -33.95
CA VAL A 440 13.08 17.01 -35.30
C VAL A 440 12.21 17.64 -36.38
N SER A 441 10.89 17.62 -36.21
CA SER A 441 9.96 18.21 -37.17
C SER A 441 10.08 19.74 -37.21
N LEU A 442 10.16 20.38 -36.03
CA LEU A 442 10.35 21.82 -35.92
C LEU A 442 11.75 22.25 -36.38
N SER A 443 12.79 21.48 -36.10
CA SER A 443 14.15 21.79 -36.55
C SER A 443 14.28 21.75 -38.08
N ARG A 444 13.54 20.87 -38.76
CA ARG A 444 13.45 20.85 -40.23
C ARG A 444 12.78 22.10 -40.78
N LEU A 445 11.73 22.59 -40.13
CA LEU A 445 11.04 23.83 -40.51
C LEU A 445 11.96 25.04 -40.35
N LEU A 446 12.72 25.11 -39.25
CA LEU A 446 13.65 26.21 -38.98
C LEU A 446 14.92 26.16 -39.86
N GLY A 447 15.47 24.96 -40.07
CA GLY A 447 16.74 24.77 -40.78
C GLY A 447 16.64 24.65 -42.30
N GLY A 448 15.44 24.43 -42.83
CA GLY A 448 15.16 24.33 -44.27
C GLY A 448 15.89 23.18 -44.98
N SER A 449 16.33 22.15 -44.24
CA SER A 449 17.06 21.00 -44.80
C SER A 449 16.18 19.76 -44.88
N SER A 450 16.00 19.23 -46.11
CA SER A 450 15.50 17.85 -46.29
C SER A 450 16.62 16.87 -45.89
N PRO A 451 16.36 15.85 -45.07
CA PRO A 451 17.40 14.93 -44.64
C PRO A 451 17.80 14.00 -45.79
N ARG A 452 18.88 14.33 -46.51
CA ARG A 452 19.57 13.33 -47.35
C ARG A 452 20.28 12.26 -46.52
N ILE A 453 20.56 12.54 -45.24
CA ILE A 453 21.27 11.63 -44.33
C ILE A 453 20.39 10.46 -43.85
N ILE A 454 19.06 10.64 -43.76
CA ILE A 454 18.14 9.54 -43.43
C ILE A 454 17.96 8.58 -44.61
N ARG A 455 18.16 9.04 -45.85
CA ARG A 455 18.19 8.12 -46.99
C ARG A 455 19.32 7.11 -46.83
N VAL A 456 20.49 7.49 -46.32
CA VAL A 456 21.61 6.57 -46.08
C VAL A 456 21.37 5.60 -44.92
N MET A 457 20.56 5.94 -43.91
CA MET A 457 20.22 5.01 -42.83
C MET A 457 18.98 4.13 -43.11
N VAL A 458 18.08 4.56 -44.00
CA VAL A 458 16.84 3.82 -44.33
C VAL A 458 16.96 3.05 -45.65
N SER A 459 17.78 3.52 -46.60
CA SER A 459 18.21 2.70 -47.74
C SER A 459 19.55 2.06 -47.40
N GLY A 460 19.49 0.94 -46.68
CA GLY A 460 20.53 -0.07 -46.80
C GLY A 460 20.51 -0.66 -48.21
N VAL A 461 21.08 0.09 -49.17
CA VAL A 461 21.66 -0.37 -50.43
C VAL A 461 22.87 0.50 -50.71
#